data_AF-I7BVP9-F1
#
_entry.id   AF-I7BVP9-F1
#
_cell.length_a   1.000
_cell.length_b   1.000
_cell.length_c   1.000
_cell.angle_alpha   90.00
_cell.angle_beta   90.00
_cell.angle_gamma   90.00
#
_symmetry.space_group_name_H-M   'P 1'
#
loop_
_entity.id
_entity.type
_entity.pdbx_description
1 polymer ?
#
loop_
_entity_poly.entity_id
_entity_poly.type
_entity_poly.pdbx_seq_one_letter_code
_entity_poly.pdbx_strand_id
1 'polypeptide(L)'
;MPLQITKGATLGERSSAPKIVTPHLQIRAIAVSAPECISGHKSGRALNSTDPVSLFNACRYAASLAKHRKGAWGNSNWGRLDKKLREHFLLMYSLDDMHRYENLIQASRPNILFIGAMTLCMPGAVECAKVARKMFGDRLLIVLGGRHVNETIYLADERKRLPSLVKHHRASPGRLIRECEIPPLFDVIISGEAEKLIAEIGELFSRCNQSPATFIAENLDMKTEGRWIADFPRIDNTLVSDGVPLKRDELPSAVGTFGVTASFDVFEGRMTSHIFSDTGPGCIYDCNFCSERRSIAGNIQDIQGAPRRLYNQLNETVSAVMQDHPSKGASAFVEDSIFLSGSPVAITQLCQLLEKAPLEVIFGGQFTIDQILRKKDVIQRLAKCGLRYIFIGLETLEPQEIGGMSKDVDGNKQTWKDRFLQALDFMAANHIDCGCALLFGLGEAHISRRNLLNGLIKLKQETGQPITLSANWAVQHPLRSSRESENENYLRWGTPEGELLEYFHRFGEASLEYPLPNVCAPQVGEVKEIILLLNEFEASDA
;
A
#
# COMPACT_ATOMS: atom_id res chain seq x y z
N MET A 1 -57.71 73.13 -14.28
CA MET A 1 -58.20 72.35 -15.44
C MET A 1 -57.42 72.81 -16.68
N PRO A 2 -56.99 71.94 -17.62
CA PRO A 2 -57.09 70.48 -17.68
C PRO A 2 -55.74 69.71 -17.89
N LEU A 3 -55.76 68.46 -17.40
CA LEU A 3 -55.21 67.18 -17.89
C LEU A 3 -53.81 67.10 -18.55
N GLN A 4 -52.92 66.38 -17.85
CA GLN A 4 -51.67 65.82 -18.38
C GLN A 4 -51.81 64.28 -18.50
N ILE A 5 -51.55 63.75 -19.69
CA ILE A 5 -51.58 62.33 -20.03
C ILE A 5 -50.16 61.77 -19.94
N THR A 6 -49.93 60.76 -19.10
CA THR A 6 -48.68 60.00 -19.02
C THR A 6 -48.82 58.64 -19.72
N LYS A 7 -48.03 58.42 -20.77
CA LYS A 7 -47.54 57.11 -21.26
C LYS A 7 -46.16 56.89 -20.60
N GLY A 8 -45.62 55.71 -20.31
CA GLY A 8 -45.90 54.32 -20.64
C GLY A 8 -44.73 53.48 -20.06
N ALA A 9 -44.95 52.18 -19.90
CA ALA A 9 -44.22 51.26 -19.04
C ALA A 9 -42.74 50.97 -19.40
N THR A 10 -41.95 50.60 -18.37
CA THR A 10 -40.70 49.83 -18.51
C THR A 10 -40.67 48.65 -17.53
N LEU A 11 -40.53 47.47 -18.15
CA LEU A 11 -40.03 46.16 -17.71
C LEU A 11 -39.75 45.92 -16.21
N GLY A 12 -40.47 44.93 -15.68
CA GLY A 12 -40.36 44.43 -14.32
C GLY A 12 -39.06 43.70 -14.00
N GLU A 13 -38.69 43.84 -12.74
CA GLU A 13 -37.62 43.14 -12.05
C GLU A 13 -37.88 41.62 -12.07
N ARG A 14 -36.90 40.86 -12.56
CA ARG A 14 -36.85 39.41 -12.32
C ARG A 14 -36.46 39.18 -10.86
N SER A 15 -37.46 38.88 -10.05
CA SER A 15 -37.32 38.22 -8.75
C SER A 15 -36.35 37.04 -8.87
N SER A 16 -35.16 37.16 -8.27
CA SER A 16 -34.24 36.06 -8.06
C SER A 16 -34.85 35.10 -7.06
N ALA A 17 -35.42 34.00 -7.55
CA ALA A 17 -35.84 32.89 -6.69
C ALA A 17 -34.65 32.46 -5.79
N PRO A 18 -34.87 32.19 -4.50
CA PRO A 18 -33.83 31.72 -3.63
C PRO A 18 -33.28 30.40 -4.20
N LYS A 19 -31.95 30.34 -4.42
CA LYS A 19 -31.27 29.07 -4.67
C LYS A 19 -31.61 28.16 -3.50
N ILE A 20 -32.42 27.14 -3.74
CA ILE A 20 -32.65 26.05 -2.80
C ILE A 20 -31.27 25.41 -2.61
N VAL A 21 -30.62 25.73 -1.49
CA VAL A 21 -29.38 25.06 -1.09
C VAL A 21 -29.81 23.66 -0.67
N THR A 22 -29.62 22.68 -1.54
CA THR A 22 -29.75 21.28 -1.18
C THR A 22 -28.82 21.03 0.02
N PRO A 23 -29.32 20.48 1.13
CA PRO A 23 -28.48 20.26 2.30
C PRO A 23 -27.36 19.28 1.93
N HIS A 24 -26.10 19.73 2.06
CA HIS A 24 -24.96 18.86 1.85
C HIS A 24 -24.95 17.77 2.93
N LEU A 25 -24.92 16.50 2.52
CA LEU A 25 -24.74 15.39 3.44
C LEU A 25 -23.36 15.50 4.09
N GLN A 26 -23.35 15.53 5.42
CA GLN A 26 -22.10 15.49 6.18
C GLN A 26 -21.42 14.13 5.99
N ILE A 27 -20.17 14.15 5.52
CA ILE A 27 -19.36 12.93 5.37
C ILE A 27 -18.97 12.39 6.76
N ARG A 28 -19.22 11.10 6.96
CA ARG A 28 -18.70 10.30 8.08
C ARG A 28 -18.00 9.10 7.46
N ALA A 29 -16.69 9.23 7.28
CA ALA A 29 -15.86 8.25 6.62
C ALA A 29 -15.02 7.44 7.62
N ILE A 30 -14.88 6.16 7.37
CA ILE A 30 -13.85 5.31 7.98
C ILE A 30 -13.12 4.54 6.87
N ALA A 31 -11.88 4.14 7.13
CA ALA A 31 -11.07 3.35 6.21
C ALA A 31 -10.46 2.15 6.93
N VAL A 32 -10.57 0.96 6.33
CA VAL A 32 -10.19 -0.29 6.98
C VAL A 32 -9.38 -1.16 6.02
N SER A 33 -8.25 -1.68 6.49
CA SER A 33 -7.50 -2.70 5.77
C SER A 33 -8.06 -4.04 6.18
N ALA A 34 -8.58 -4.79 5.21
CA ALA A 34 -9.25 -6.05 5.45
C ALA A 34 -8.30 -7.10 6.05
N PRO A 35 -8.80 -7.99 6.92
CA PRO A 35 -7.99 -9.04 7.52
C PRO A 35 -7.54 -10.07 6.47
N GLU A 36 -6.34 -10.64 6.67
CA GLU A 36 -5.75 -11.68 5.84
C GLU A 36 -6.01 -13.11 6.37
N CYS A 37 -6.28 -13.27 7.67
CA CYS A 37 -6.45 -14.56 8.33
C CYS A 37 -7.84 -14.76 8.96
N ILE A 38 -8.22 -16.01 9.19
CA ILE A 38 -9.46 -16.36 9.92
C ILE A 38 -9.31 -16.00 11.39
N SER A 39 -8.21 -16.37 12.03
CA SER A 39 -7.95 -16.14 13.45
C SER A 39 -6.46 -15.87 13.70
N GLY A 40 -6.13 -15.58 14.96
CA GLY A 40 -4.76 -15.39 15.43
C GLY A 40 -4.26 -13.95 15.29
N HIS A 41 -3.00 -13.75 15.64
CA HIS A 41 -2.33 -12.46 15.62
C HIS A 41 -0.99 -12.57 14.91
N LYS A 42 -0.60 -11.52 14.16
CA LYS A 42 0.72 -11.46 13.54
C LYS A 42 1.78 -11.62 14.63
N SER A 43 2.74 -12.51 14.41
CA SER A 43 3.85 -12.65 15.33
C SER A 43 4.61 -11.33 15.42
N GLY A 44 4.94 -10.88 16.64
CA GLY A 44 5.82 -9.73 16.83
C GLY A 44 7.22 -9.91 16.23
N ARG A 45 7.58 -11.14 15.86
CA ARG A 45 8.83 -11.51 15.19
C ARG A 45 8.72 -11.43 13.66
N ALA A 46 7.51 -11.38 13.10
CA ALA A 46 7.31 -11.09 11.69
C ALA A 46 7.39 -9.58 11.45
N LEU A 47 7.81 -9.15 10.24
CA LEU A 47 7.66 -7.74 9.87
C LEU A 47 6.19 -7.35 9.96
N ASN A 48 5.92 -6.36 10.81
CA ASN A 48 4.58 -5.87 11.06
C ASN A 48 4.61 -4.34 11.25
N SER A 49 3.48 -3.71 10.96
CA SER A 49 3.22 -2.32 11.31
C SER A 49 1.81 -2.25 11.86
N THR A 50 1.55 -1.26 12.72
CA THR A 50 0.20 -0.92 13.16
C THR A 50 -0.44 0.15 12.28
N ASP A 51 0.34 0.77 11.40
CA ASP A 51 -0.12 1.81 10.48
C ASP A 51 -0.67 1.17 9.19
N PRO A 52 -1.91 1.46 8.77
CA PRO A 52 -2.45 1.04 7.48
C PRO A 52 -1.92 1.97 6.36
N VAL A 53 -0.61 1.93 6.11
CA VAL A 53 0.11 2.89 5.27
C VAL A 53 -0.49 3.03 3.86
N SER A 54 -0.86 1.92 3.23
CA SER A 54 -1.50 1.94 1.91
C SER A 54 -2.83 2.71 1.89
N LEU A 55 -3.60 2.65 2.99
CA LEU A 55 -4.84 3.44 3.14
C LEU A 55 -4.55 4.90 3.44
N PHE A 56 -3.53 5.20 4.25
CA PHE A 56 -3.07 6.57 4.44
C PHE A 56 -2.69 7.19 3.10
N ASN A 57 -1.95 6.48 2.25
CA ASN A 57 -1.59 6.96 0.92
C ASN A 57 -2.82 7.21 0.05
N ALA A 58 -3.75 6.27 -0.02
CA ALA A 58 -4.99 6.43 -0.79
C ALA A 58 -5.85 7.60 -0.29
N CYS A 59 -5.90 7.84 1.03
CA CYS A 59 -6.78 8.84 1.62
C CYS A 59 -6.12 10.20 1.89
N ARG A 60 -4.79 10.34 1.69
CA ARG A 60 -4.01 11.52 2.12
C ARG A 60 -4.56 12.84 1.58
N TYR A 61 -5.03 12.85 0.34
CA TYR A 61 -5.56 14.08 -0.26
C TYR A 61 -6.91 14.49 0.37
N ALA A 62 -7.87 13.58 0.47
CA ALA A 62 -9.16 13.83 1.13
C ALA A 62 -8.98 14.21 2.62
N ALA A 63 -8.09 13.53 3.33
CA ALA A 63 -7.74 13.86 4.70
C ALA A 63 -7.10 15.25 4.85
N SER A 64 -6.23 15.64 3.91
CA SER A 64 -5.68 17.01 3.88
C SER A 64 -6.76 18.06 3.61
N LEU A 65 -7.71 17.80 2.71
CA LEU A 65 -8.86 18.71 2.51
C LEU A 65 -9.66 18.88 3.82
N ALA A 66 -9.88 17.78 4.54
CA ALA A 66 -10.55 17.81 5.83
C ALA A 66 -9.78 18.65 6.86
N LYS A 67 -8.45 18.42 7.00
CA LYS A 67 -7.56 19.18 7.89
C LYS A 67 -7.58 20.69 7.59
N HIS A 68 -7.66 21.06 6.32
CA HIS A 68 -7.70 22.46 5.87
C HIS A 68 -9.12 23.03 5.75
N ARG A 69 -10.15 22.31 6.19
CA ARG A 69 -11.57 22.72 6.13
C ARG A 69 -12.04 23.11 4.72
N LYS A 70 -11.60 22.36 3.69
CA LYS A 70 -11.94 22.59 2.29
C LYS A 70 -13.01 21.61 1.79
N GLY A 71 -13.96 22.12 1.02
CA GLY A 71 -15.00 21.32 0.37
C GLY A 71 -15.90 20.55 1.36
N ALA A 72 -16.53 19.50 0.87
CA ALA A 72 -17.35 18.59 1.68
C ALA A 72 -16.55 17.89 2.79
N TRP A 73 -15.28 17.59 2.52
CA TRP A 73 -14.37 16.97 3.48
C TRP A 73 -14.08 17.84 4.70
N GLY A 74 -14.11 19.17 4.54
CA GLY A 74 -13.88 20.12 5.64
C GLY A 74 -14.86 20.01 6.80
N ASN A 75 -16.09 19.54 6.54
CA ASN A 75 -17.12 19.33 7.56
C ASN A 75 -17.26 17.85 7.98
N SER A 76 -16.37 16.97 7.49
CA SER A 76 -16.41 15.54 7.79
C SER A 76 -15.96 15.22 9.22
N ASN A 77 -16.11 13.96 9.64
CA ASN A 77 -15.49 13.46 10.88
C ASN A 77 -13.95 13.52 10.86
N TRP A 78 -13.31 13.54 9.68
CA TRP A 78 -11.86 13.67 9.55
C TRP A 78 -11.34 15.10 9.79
N GLY A 79 -12.21 16.12 9.68
CA GLY A 79 -11.86 17.53 9.89
C GLY A 79 -12.07 18.02 11.32
N ARG A 80 -12.51 17.15 12.24
CA ARG A 80 -12.85 17.55 13.62
C ARG A 80 -11.60 17.60 14.49
N LEU A 81 -11.44 18.69 15.21
CA LEU A 81 -10.25 18.94 16.06
C LEU A 81 -10.23 18.09 17.34
N ASP A 82 -11.39 17.57 17.78
CA ASP A 82 -11.55 16.81 19.02
C ASP A 82 -11.18 15.32 18.88
N LYS A 83 -11.01 14.83 17.63
CA LYS A 83 -10.66 13.43 17.35
C LYS A 83 -9.37 13.34 16.57
N LYS A 84 -8.51 12.38 16.91
CA LYS A 84 -7.33 12.11 16.11
C LYS A 84 -7.77 11.43 14.81
N LEU A 85 -7.43 12.03 13.66
CA LEU A 85 -7.75 11.50 12.32
C LEU A 85 -7.48 9.99 12.18
N ARG A 86 -6.37 9.51 12.75
CA ARG A 86 -5.94 8.10 12.75
C ARG A 86 -6.98 7.15 13.39
N GLU A 87 -7.81 7.62 14.32
CA GLU A 87 -8.85 6.79 14.97
C GLU A 87 -9.96 6.35 14.01
N HIS A 88 -10.04 6.96 12.81
CA HIS A 88 -10.96 6.56 11.75
C HIS A 88 -10.35 5.57 10.76
N PHE A 89 -9.13 5.09 11.03
CA PHE A 89 -8.40 4.13 10.23
C PHE A 89 -8.11 2.88 11.05
N LEU A 90 -8.30 1.71 10.47
CA LEU A 90 -8.07 0.44 11.15
C LEU A 90 -7.29 -0.51 10.24
N LEU A 91 -6.18 -1.04 10.76
CA LEU A 91 -5.50 -2.20 10.19
C LEU A 91 -6.00 -3.44 10.92
N MET A 92 -6.63 -4.37 10.19
CA MET A 92 -7.04 -5.67 10.70
C MET A 92 -6.09 -6.74 10.21
N TYR A 93 -5.80 -7.71 11.06
CA TYR A 93 -4.97 -8.86 10.74
C TYR A 93 -5.83 -10.11 10.47
N SER A 94 -6.75 -10.40 11.39
CA SER A 94 -7.62 -11.58 11.33
C SER A 94 -9.07 -11.22 11.66
N LEU A 95 -10.00 -12.18 11.57
CA LEU A 95 -11.38 -11.94 12.02
C LEU A 95 -11.48 -11.73 13.54
N ASP A 96 -10.44 -12.05 14.32
CA ASP A 96 -10.41 -11.70 15.74
C ASP A 96 -10.44 -10.18 15.96
N ASP A 97 -9.99 -9.38 14.98
CA ASP A 97 -10.10 -7.91 15.00
C ASP A 97 -11.51 -7.40 14.69
N MET A 98 -12.47 -8.25 14.32
CA MET A 98 -13.81 -7.83 13.88
C MET A 98 -14.55 -7.02 14.96
N HIS A 99 -14.33 -7.33 16.23
CA HIS A 99 -14.90 -6.55 17.33
C HIS A 99 -14.43 -5.09 17.33
N ARG A 100 -13.16 -4.81 16.99
CA ARG A 100 -12.62 -3.44 16.88
C ARG A 100 -13.25 -2.70 15.71
N TYR A 101 -13.43 -3.41 14.60
CA TYR A 101 -14.11 -2.90 13.41
C TYR A 101 -15.57 -2.55 13.69
N GLU A 102 -16.32 -3.45 14.32
CA GLU A 102 -17.70 -3.20 14.72
C GLU A 102 -17.82 -2.01 15.67
N ASN A 103 -16.93 -1.93 16.68
CA ASN A 103 -16.88 -0.78 17.60
C ASN A 103 -16.61 0.53 16.86
N LEU A 104 -15.65 0.54 15.92
CA LEU A 104 -15.34 1.72 15.11
C LEU A 104 -16.54 2.16 14.26
N ILE A 105 -17.22 1.21 13.62
CA ILE A 105 -18.42 1.46 12.84
C ILE A 105 -19.57 2.00 13.71
N GLN A 106 -19.81 1.38 14.86
CA GLN A 106 -20.89 1.80 15.77
C GLN A 106 -20.63 3.22 16.30
N ALA A 107 -19.39 3.51 16.71
CA ALA A 107 -19.01 4.82 17.23
C ALA A 107 -19.01 5.91 16.16
N SER A 108 -18.60 5.59 14.93
CA SER A 108 -18.50 6.57 13.83
C SER A 108 -19.80 6.75 13.06
N ARG A 109 -20.68 5.74 13.08
CA ARG A 109 -21.91 5.64 12.25
C ARG A 109 -21.65 6.10 10.81
N PRO A 110 -20.68 5.48 10.11
CA PRO A 110 -20.21 5.99 8.83
C PRO A 110 -21.32 6.00 7.78
N ASN A 111 -21.20 6.88 6.81
CA ASN A 111 -21.96 6.85 5.57
C ASN A 111 -21.06 6.63 4.34
N ILE A 112 -19.74 6.61 4.53
CA ILE A 112 -18.75 6.09 3.58
C ILE A 112 -17.80 5.14 4.31
N LEU A 113 -17.57 3.96 3.74
CA LEU A 113 -16.60 2.99 4.21
C LEU A 113 -15.62 2.67 3.06
N PHE A 114 -14.34 2.95 3.29
CA PHE A 114 -13.26 2.52 2.40
C PHE A 114 -12.67 1.20 2.92
N ILE A 115 -12.55 0.22 2.03
CA ILE A 115 -11.90 -1.06 2.32
C ILE A 115 -10.70 -1.21 1.39
N GLY A 116 -9.51 -1.39 1.98
CA GLY A 116 -8.30 -1.77 1.25
C GLY A 116 -8.04 -3.27 1.38
N ALA A 117 -7.76 -3.95 0.27
CA ALA A 117 -7.47 -5.38 0.28
C ALA A 117 -6.21 -5.73 -0.54
N MET A 118 -5.28 -6.43 0.11
CA MET A 118 -4.30 -7.30 -0.58
C MET A 118 -4.99 -8.58 -1.05
N THR A 119 -4.31 -9.38 -1.88
CA THR A 119 -4.90 -10.58 -2.49
C THR A 119 -5.48 -11.55 -1.46
N LEU A 120 -4.72 -11.91 -0.42
CA LEU A 120 -5.21 -12.80 0.63
C LEU A 120 -6.28 -12.17 1.54
N CYS A 121 -6.43 -10.84 1.51
CA CYS A 121 -7.45 -10.14 2.27
C CYS A 121 -8.82 -10.13 1.60
N MET A 122 -8.97 -10.65 0.37
CA MET A 122 -10.24 -10.61 -0.36
C MET A 122 -11.41 -11.27 0.40
N PRO A 123 -11.26 -12.45 1.03
CA PRO A 123 -12.31 -13.03 1.88
C PRO A 123 -12.63 -12.12 3.08
N GLY A 124 -11.60 -11.54 3.72
CA GLY A 124 -11.77 -10.58 4.82
C GLY A 124 -12.53 -9.31 4.39
N ALA A 125 -12.28 -8.80 3.19
CA ALA A 125 -12.98 -7.64 2.65
C ALA A 125 -14.47 -7.94 2.44
N VAL A 126 -14.80 -9.15 2.00
CA VAL A 126 -16.18 -9.64 1.88
C VAL A 126 -16.85 -9.70 3.26
N GLU A 127 -16.18 -10.24 4.28
CA GLU A 127 -16.73 -10.31 5.64
C GLU A 127 -16.95 -8.92 6.26
N CYS A 128 -15.97 -8.01 6.14
CA CYS A 128 -16.13 -6.62 6.58
C CYS A 128 -17.33 -5.94 5.91
N ALA A 129 -17.51 -6.14 4.60
CA ALA A 129 -18.61 -5.54 3.86
C ALA A 129 -19.97 -6.18 4.22
N LYS A 130 -20.04 -7.50 4.46
CA LYS A 130 -21.25 -8.17 4.95
C LYS A 130 -21.71 -7.60 6.29
N VAL A 131 -20.80 -7.44 7.24
CA VAL A 131 -21.10 -6.85 8.56
C VAL A 131 -21.62 -5.42 8.40
N ALA A 132 -20.92 -4.58 7.62
CA ALA A 132 -21.33 -3.21 7.39
C ALA A 132 -22.71 -3.10 6.72
N ARG A 133 -23.00 -3.95 5.73
CA ARG A 133 -24.31 -4.05 5.07
C ARG A 133 -25.41 -4.49 6.03
N LYS A 134 -25.15 -5.49 6.87
CA LYS A 134 -26.11 -5.94 7.90
C LYS A 134 -26.48 -4.80 8.86
N MET A 135 -25.53 -3.93 9.19
CA MET A 135 -25.75 -2.83 10.15
C MET A 135 -26.39 -1.58 9.52
N PHE A 136 -26.01 -1.20 8.29
CA PHE A 136 -26.41 0.08 7.69
C PHE A 136 -27.25 -0.02 6.41
N GLY A 137 -27.30 -1.20 5.79
CA GLY A 137 -27.96 -1.44 4.51
C GLY A 137 -27.32 -0.63 3.37
N ASP A 138 -28.16 -0.15 2.45
CA ASP A 138 -27.72 0.65 1.29
C ASP A 138 -27.51 2.14 1.61
N ARG A 139 -27.64 2.55 2.88
CA ARG A 139 -27.33 3.93 3.32
C ARG A 139 -25.83 4.20 3.42
N LEU A 140 -25.01 3.15 3.47
CA LEU A 140 -23.57 3.22 3.55
C LEU A 140 -22.99 3.00 2.16
N LEU A 141 -22.21 3.95 1.65
CA LEU A 141 -21.40 3.75 0.45
C LEU A 141 -20.18 2.91 0.82
N ILE A 142 -20.01 1.74 0.21
CA ILE A 142 -18.83 0.89 0.41
C ILE A 142 -17.95 0.93 -0.84
N VAL A 143 -16.72 1.44 -0.66
CA VAL A 143 -15.71 1.58 -1.71
C VAL A 143 -14.58 0.59 -1.45
N LEU A 144 -14.30 -0.29 -2.41
CA LEU A 144 -13.20 -1.26 -2.34
C LEU A 144 -12.04 -0.82 -3.23
N GLY A 145 -10.81 -0.93 -2.73
CA GLY A 145 -9.59 -0.73 -3.51
C GLY A 145 -8.44 -1.58 -2.98
N GLY A 146 -7.23 -1.29 -3.43
CA GLY A 146 -6.01 -1.96 -3.00
C GLY A 146 -5.43 -2.90 -4.05
N ARG A 147 -4.40 -3.65 -3.66
CA ARG A 147 -3.57 -4.42 -4.59
C ARG A 147 -4.35 -5.49 -5.33
N HIS A 148 -5.27 -6.20 -4.65
CA HIS A 148 -6.10 -7.23 -5.28
C HIS A 148 -6.91 -6.65 -6.45
N VAL A 149 -7.48 -5.46 -6.27
CA VAL A 149 -8.27 -4.79 -7.30
C VAL A 149 -7.38 -4.34 -8.47
N ASN A 150 -6.20 -3.79 -8.16
CA ASN A 150 -5.22 -3.36 -9.17
C ASN A 150 -4.74 -4.51 -10.08
N GLU A 151 -4.71 -5.72 -9.56
CA GLU A 151 -4.29 -6.92 -10.30
C GLU A 151 -5.43 -7.62 -11.04
N THR A 152 -6.68 -7.36 -10.63
CA THR A 152 -7.85 -8.06 -11.18
C THR A 152 -8.70 -7.22 -12.12
N ILE A 153 -8.57 -5.88 -12.08
CA ILE A 153 -9.26 -4.96 -12.98
C ILE A 153 -8.23 -4.06 -13.67
N TYR A 154 -8.13 -4.17 -14.98
CA TYR A 154 -7.09 -3.47 -15.75
C TYR A 154 -7.53 -3.22 -17.20
N LEU A 155 -6.84 -2.33 -17.91
CA LEU A 155 -7.06 -2.11 -19.34
C LEU A 155 -6.23 -3.07 -20.17
N ALA A 156 -6.84 -3.66 -21.20
CA ALA A 156 -6.10 -4.40 -22.22
C ALA A 156 -5.13 -3.50 -23.02
N ASP A 157 -5.43 -2.21 -23.11
CA ASP A 157 -4.57 -1.19 -23.70
C ASP A 157 -4.65 0.12 -22.89
N GLU A 158 -3.62 0.34 -22.05
CA GLU A 158 -3.49 1.51 -21.18
C GLU A 158 -3.41 2.85 -21.93
N ARG A 159 -3.15 2.86 -23.25
CA ARG A 159 -3.04 4.09 -24.05
C ARG A 159 -4.39 4.60 -24.51
N LYS A 160 -5.36 3.71 -24.75
CA LYS A 160 -6.69 4.08 -25.27
C LYS A 160 -7.68 4.46 -24.18
N ARG A 161 -7.55 3.87 -22.99
CA ARG A 161 -8.36 4.18 -21.79
C ARG A 161 -9.87 4.23 -22.03
N LEU A 162 -10.41 3.23 -22.72
CA LEU A 162 -11.85 3.10 -22.97
C LEU A 162 -12.48 2.05 -22.03
N PRO A 163 -13.71 2.25 -21.53
CA PRO A 163 -14.42 1.25 -20.74
C PRO A 163 -14.52 -0.12 -21.41
N SER A 164 -14.70 -0.18 -22.73
CA SER A 164 -14.77 -1.42 -23.51
C SER A 164 -13.47 -2.24 -23.52
N LEU A 165 -12.36 -1.67 -23.07
CA LEU A 165 -11.07 -2.32 -22.96
C LEU A 165 -10.76 -2.80 -21.55
N VAL A 166 -11.65 -2.55 -20.58
CA VAL A 166 -11.49 -3.06 -19.22
C VAL A 166 -11.62 -4.58 -19.23
N LYS A 167 -10.67 -5.23 -18.57
CA LYS A 167 -10.60 -6.66 -18.36
C LYS A 167 -10.79 -6.95 -16.88
N HIS A 168 -11.58 -8.00 -16.64
CA HIS A 168 -11.82 -8.54 -15.31
C HIS A 168 -11.20 -9.94 -15.24
N HIS A 169 -10.19 -10.09 -14.39
CA HIS A 169 -9.76 -11.40 -13.91
C HIS A 169 -10.94 -12.12 -13.23
N ARG A 170 -10.91 -13.46 -13.14
CA ARG A 170 -11.95 -14.23 -12.45
C ARG A 170 -12.18 -13.75 -11.01
N ALA A 171 -11.10 -13.50 -10.31
CA ALA A 171 -11.07 -12.92 -8.96
C ALA A 171 -11.48 -11.45 -8.84
N SER A 172 -11.88 -10.78 -9.92
CA SER A 172 -12.32 -9.39 -9.86
C SER A 172 -13.58 -9.27 -9.01
N PRO A 173 -13.60 -8.44 -7.95
CA PRO A 173 -14.77 -8.32 -7.09
C PRO A 173 -16.05 -7.92 -7.86
N GLY A 174 -15.90 -7.08 -8.89
CA GLY A 174 -17.01 -6.65 -9.73
C GLY A 174 -17.55 -7.77 -10.61
N ARG A 175 -16.69 -8.66 -11.09
CA ARG A 175 -17.09 -9.86 -11.82
C ARG A 175 -17.77 -10.86 -10.90
N LEU A 176 -17.18 -11.13 -9.73
CA LEU A 176 -17.72 -12.04 -8.72
C LEU A 176 -19.14 -11.62 -8.28
N ILE A 177 -19.43 -10.32 -8.19
CA ILE A 177 -20.78 -9.82 -7.92
C ILE A 177 -21.73 -10.10 -9.10
N ARG A 178 -21.33 -9.76 -10.33
CA ARG A 178 -22.16 -9.98 -11.53
C ARG A 178 -22.46 -11.46 -11.78
N GLU A 179 -21.49 -12.33 -11.52
CA GLU A 179 -21.61 -13.79 -11.62
C GLU A 179 -22.25 -14.43 -10.38
N CYS A 180 -22.66 -13.63 -9.39
CA CYS A 180 -23.31 -14.07 -8.16
C CYS A 180 -22.46 -15.02 -7.29
N GLU A 181 -21.13 -15.01 -7.44
CA GLU A 181 -20.19 -15.73 -6.55
C GLU A 181 -20.11 -15.06 -5.17
N ILE A 182 -20.30 -13.73 -5.11
CA ILE A 182 -20.52 -13.00 -3.85
C ILE A 182 -21.74 -12.08 -3.94
N PRO A 183 -22.40 -11.76 -2.81
CA PRO A 183 -23.50 -10.79 -2.81
C PRO A 183 -23.02 -9.41 -3.29
N PRO A 184 -23.92 -8.54 -3.76
CA PRO A 184 -23.58 -7.19 -4.21
C PRO A 184 -23.21 -6.30 -3.01
N LEU A 185 -22.02 -6.48 -2.45
CA LEU A 185 -21.60 -5.85 -1.20
C LEU A 185 -20.94 -4.48 -1.42
N PHE A 186 -20.15 -4.35 -2.48
CA PHE A 186 -19.40 -3.14 -2.82
C PHE A 186 -20.19 -2.27 -3.80
N ASP A 187 -20.24 -0.95 -3.55
CA ASP A 187 -20.90 0.01 -4.44
C ASP A 187 -19.96 0.50 -5.55
N VAL A 188 -18.69 0.72 -5.19
CA VAL A 188 -17.64 1.19 -6.10
C VAL A 188 -16.39 0.36 -5.85
N ILE A 189 -15.77 -0.12 -6.92
CA ILE A 189 -14.51 -0.84 -6.88
C ILE A 189 -13.49 -0.05 -7.70
N ILE A 190 -12.40 0.37 -7.08
CA ILE A 190 -11.41 1.28 -7.68
C ILE A 190 -10.08 0.55 -7.90
N SER A 191 -9.67 0.49 -9.17
CA SER A 191 -8.33 0.06 -9.59
C SER A 191 -7.48 1.26 -9.99
N GLY A 192 -6.22 1.30 -9.57
CA GLY A 192 -5.24 2.31 -9.94
C GLY A 192 -5.05 3.43 -8.91
N GLU A 193 -4.64 4.61 -9.39
CA GLU A 193 -4.31 5.79 -8.56
C GLU A 193 -5.60 6.49 -8.10
N ALA A 194 -5.89 6.48 -6.80
CA ALA A 194 -7.20 6.85 -6.27
C ALA A 194 -7.21 8.10 -5.38
N GLU A 195 -6.07 8.74 -5.12
CA GLU A 195 -5.96 9.79 -4.10
C GLU A 195 -6.90 10.98 -4.34
N LYS A 196 -6.93 11.47 -5.58
CA LYS A 196 -7.82 12.58 -5.98
C LYS A 196 -9.25 12.09 -6.24
N LEU A 197 -9.39 10.86 -6.74
CA LEU A 197 -10.70 10.23 -6.97
C LEU A 197 -11.49 10.03 -5.67
N ILE A 198 -10.85 9.61 -4.58
CA ILE A 198 -11.48 9.45 -3.26
C ILE A 198 -12.03 10.80 -2.78
N ALA A 199 -11.29 11.89 -3.00
CA ALA A 199 -11.78 13.22 -2.66
C ALA A 199 -13.01 13.61 -3.48
N GLU A 200 -12.98 13.39 -4.79
CA GLU A 200 -14.10 13.68 -5.69
C GLU A 200 -15.35 12.83 -5.36
N ILE A 201 -15.18 11.55 -5.04
CA ILE A 201 -16.27 10.68 -4.56
C ILE A 201 -16.93 11.27 -3.32
N GLY A 202 -16.16 11.78 -2.37
CA GLY A 202 -16.72 12.45 -1.18
C GLY A 202 -17.50 13.73 -1.53
N GLU A 203 -16.99 14.55 -2.46
CA GLU A 203 -17.69 15.75 -2.92
C GLU A 203 -19.03 15.41 -3.57
N LEU A 204 -19.05 14.43 -4.48
CA LEU A 204 -20.27 13.97 -5.15
C LEU A 204 -21.24 13.32 -4.16
N PHE A 205 -20.74 12.48 -3.25
CA PHE A 205 -21.53 11.88 -2.19
C PHE A 205 -22.26 12.94 -1.35
N SER A 206 -21.58 14.05 -1.01
CA SER A 206 -22.18 15.12 -0.21
C SER A 206 -23.38 15.81 -0.88
N ARG A 207 -23.50 15.73 -2.21
CA ARG A 207 -24.56 16.37 -3.00
C ARG A 207 -25.68 15.39 -3.36
N CYS A 208 -25.46 14.11 -3.11
CA CYS A 208 -26.41 13.06 -3.42
C CYS A 208 -27.59 13.06 -2.45
N ASN A 209 -28.81 12.94 -2.98
CA ASN A 209 -30.01 12.77 -2.17
C ASN A 209 -30.44 11.30 -2.06
N GLN A 210 -30.27 10.51 -3.12
CA GLN A 210 -30.65 9.09 -3.21
C GLN A 210 -29.70 8.35 -4.16
N SER A 211 -29.46 7.06 -3.90
CA SER A 211 -28.63 6.17 -4.71
C SER A 211 -27.20 6.69 -4.99
N PRO A 212 -26.34 6.80 -3.95
CA PRO A 212 -24.99 7.35 -4.09
C PRO A 212 -24.15 6.76 -5.23
N ALA A 213 -24.19 5.43 -5.41
CA ALA A 213 -23.42 4.76 -6.46
C ALA A 213 -23.81 5.26 -7.87
N THR A 214 -25.11 5.33 -8.18
CA THR A 214 -25.63 5.84 -9.45
C THR A 214 -25.28 7.30 -9.64
N PHE A 215 -25.52 8.14 -8.63
CA PHE A 215 -25.21 9.57 -8.72
C PHE A 215 -23.73 9.83 -8.98
N ILE A 216 -22.84 9.10 -8.29
CA ILE A 216 -21.39 9.18 -8.53
C ILE A 216 -21.07 8.73 -9.95
N ALA A 217 -21.61 7.60 -10.41
CA ALA A 217 -21.34 7.08 -11.76
C ALA A 217 -21.82 8.03 -12.88
N GLU A 218 -22.85 8.83 -12.65
CA GLU A 218 -23.36 9.80 -13.63
C GLU A 218 -22.60 11.14 -13.63
N ASN A 219 -21.94 11.49 -12.52
CA ASN A 219 -21.39 12.83 -12.31
C ASN A 219 -19.86 12.85 -12.11
N LEU A 220 -19.21 11.68 -12.02
CA LEU A 220 -17.76 11.61 -11.85
C LEU A 220 -17.04 12.19 -13.08
N ASP A 221 -16.12 13.13 -12.86
CA ASP A 221 -15.31 13.71 -13.92
C ASP A 221 -14.17 12.76 -14.31
N MET A 222 -14.15 12.30 -15.56
CA MET A 222 -13.11 11.43 -16.09
C MET A 222 -11.73 12.12 -16.12
N LYS A 223 -11.69 13.45 -16.03
CA LYS A 223 -10.45 14.25 -15.94
C LYS A 223 -9.88 14.34 -14.53
N THR A 224 -10.54 13.76 -13.53
CA THR A 224 -9.98 13.66 -12.17
C THR A 224 -8.60 12.99 -12.24
N GLU A 225 -7.57 13.69 -11.75
CA GLU A 225 -6.18 13.25 -11.83
C GLU A 225 -5.97 11.83 -11.30
N GLY A 226 -5.10 11.08 -11.96
CA GLY A 226 -4.80 9.68 -11.68
C GLY A 226 -5.23 8.76 -12.82
N ARG A 227 -4.51 7.64 -12.94
CA ARG A 227 -4.90 6.53 -13.82
C ARG A 227 -5.73 5.55 -13.03
N TRP A 228 -7.06 5.71 -13.09
CA TRP A 228 -7.99 4.85 -12.37
C TRP A 228 -9.06 4.24 -13.27
N ILE A 229 -9.64 3.15 -12.78
CA ILE A 229 -10.87 2.50 -13.27
C ILE A 229 -11.82 2.42 -12.08
N ALA A 230 -13.04 2.89 -12.22
CA ALA A 230 -14.10 2.78 -11.21
C ALA A 230 -15.21 1.87 -11.74
N ASP A 231 -15.37 0.70 -11.12
CA ASP A 231 -16.38 -0.30 -11.46
C ASP A 231 -17.57 -0.22 -10.47
N PHE A 232 -18.78 -0.17 -11.01
CA PHE A 232 -20.04 -0.05 -10.27
C PHE A 232 -20.89 -1.30 -10.55
N PRO A 233 -20.58 -2.44 -9.91
CA PRO A 233 -21.13 -3.74 -10.29
C PRO A 233 -22.65 -3.85 -10.09
N ARG A 234 -23.21 -3.09 -9.13
CA ARG A 234 -24.65 -3.06 -8.83
C ARG A 234 -25.51 -2.46 -9.94
N ILE A 235 -24.93 -1.61 -10.78
CA ILE A 235 -25.62 -0.93 -11.89
C ILE A 235 -24.98 -1.26 -13.24
N ASP A 236 -24.09 -2.26 -13.27
CA ASP A 236 -23.35 -2.71 -14.44
C ASP A 236 -22.71 -1.58 -15.25
N ASN A 237 -22.01 -0.67 -14.57
CA ASN A 237 -21.32 0.45 -15.20
C ASN A 237 -19.83 0.47 -14.82
N THR A 238 -18.98 0.84 -15.76
CA THR A 238 -17.53 0.97 -15.54
C THR A 238 -17.05 2.28 -16.16
N LEU A 239 -16.36 3.07 -15.36
CA LEU A 239 -15.78 4.34 -15.76
C LEU A 239 -14.25 4.23 -15.78
N VAL A 240 -13.63 4.91 -16.74
CA VAL A 240 -12.17 4.92 -16.92
C VAL A 240 -11.74 6.37 -17.01
N SER A 241 -10.75 6.75 -16.19
CA SER A 241 -10.17 8.10 -16.25
C SER A 241 -9.61 8.41 -17.63
N ASP A 242 -9.59 9.68 -18.02
CA ASP A 242 -8.87 10.19 -19.21
C ASP A 242 -7.34 9.99 -19.10
N GLY A 243 -6.84 9.59 -17.93
CA GLY A 243 -5.42 9.29 -17.69
C GLY A 243 -4.59 10.54 -17.45
N VAL A 244 -5.23 11.60 -16.96
CA VAL A 244 -4.57 12.82 -16.50
C VAL A 244 -3.54 12.43 -15.43
N PRO A 245 -2.23 12.67 -15.65
CA PRO A 245 -1.21 12.24 -14.71
C PRO A 245 -1.40 12.86 -13.32
N LEU A 246 -1.30 12.03 -12.29
CA LEU A 246 -1.31 12.50 -10.91
C LEU A 246 -0.06 13.35 -10.62
N LYS A 247 -0.28 14.59 -10.20
CA LYS A 247 0.81 15.50 -9.82
C LYS A 247 1.29 15.20 -8.41
N ARG A 248 2.26 14.29 -8.31
CA ARG A 248 2.77 13.78 -7.03
C ARG A 248 3.36 14.85 -6.13
N ASP A 249 4.00 15.86 -6.71
CA ASP A 249 4.53 17.02 -5.97
C ASP A 249 3.43 17.87 -5.28
N GLU A 250 2.17 17.77 -5.72
CA GLU A 250 1.03 18.46 -5.11
C GLU A 250 0.28 17.60 -4.09
N LEU A 251 0.65 16.32 -3.92
CA LEU A 251 0.03 15.46 -2.93
C LEU A 251 0.60 15.76 -1.54
N PRO A 252 -0.27 15.86 -0.51
CA PRO A 252 0.22 15.95 0.86
C PRO A 252 0.94 14.65 1.22
N SER A 253 1.95 14.73 2.08
CA SER A 253 2.55 13.50 2.61
C SER A 253 1.61 12.79 3.59
N ALA A 254 1.79 11.48 3.74
CA ALA A 254 1.13 10.72 4.78
C ALA A 254 1.54 11.23 6.17
N VAL A 255 2.84 11.51 6.38
CA VAL A 255 3.38 11.98 7.66
C VAL A 255 2.78 13.32 8.08
N GLY A 256 2.76 14.32 7.20
CA GLY A 256 2.18 15.63 7.51
C GLY A 256 0.66 15.60 7.71
N THR A 257 -0.01 14.57 7.19
CA THR A 257 -1.46 14.39 7.30
C THR A 257 -1.86 13.61 8.54
N PHE A 258 -1.20 12.48 8.79
CA PHE A 258 -1.58 11.52 9.83
C PHE A 258 -0.66 11.57 11.06
N GLY A 259 0.54 12.15 10.98
CA GLY A 259 1.54 12.15 12.04
C GLY A 259 2.37 10.85 12.08
N VAL A 260 3.07 10.60 13.18
CA VAL A 260 3.94 9.42 13.37
C VAL A 260 3.58 8.70 14.67
N THR A 261 3.40 7.38 14.62
CA THR A 261 3.17 6.54 15.82
C THR A 261 4.00 5.27 15.87
N ALA A 262 4.58 4.84 14.74
CA ALA A 262 5.43 3.66 14.69
C ALA A 262 6.84 3.94 15.24
N SER A 263 7.52 2.88 15.68
CA SER A 263 8.89 2.90 16.18
C SER A 263 9.51 1.56 15.84
N PHE A 264 10.55 1.54 15.01
CA PHE A 264 11.17 0.29 14.57
C PHE A 264 12.48 0.06 15.33
N ASP A 265 12.69 -1.18 15.76
CA ASP A 265 13.87 -1.54 16.56
C ASP A 265 15.19 -1.36 15.79
N VAL A 266 15.17 -1.58 14.47
CA VAL A 266 16.31 -1.30 13.57
C VAL A 266 16.70 0.19 13.50
N PHE A 267 15.89 1.07 14.09
CA PHE A 267 16.17 2.49 14.25
C PHE A 267 16.25 2.89 15.73
N GLU A 268 16.63 1.96 16.60
CA GLU A 268 16.95 2.22 18.02
C GLU A 268 15.78 2.87 18.80
N GLY A 269 14.54 2.47 18.48
CA GLY A 269 13.34 2.99 19.17
C GLY A 269 12.97 4.44 18.83
N ARG A 270 13.59 5.02 17.79
CA ARG A 270 13.19 6.30 17.19
C ARG A 270 11.81 6.18 16.55
N MET A 271 11.09 7.30 16.51
CA MET A 271 9.77 7.36 15.88
C MET A 271 9.92 7.28 14.37
N THR A 272 9.42 6.20 13.79
CA THR A 272 9.61 5.86 12.38
C THR A 272 8.39 6.26 11.55
N SER A 273 8.60 7.12 10.56
CA SER A 273 7.61 7.35 9.50
C SER A 273 7.78 6.40 8.33
N HIS A 274 6.67 6.00 7.73
CA HIS A 274 6.65 5.41 6.39
C HIS A 274 6.59 6.54 5.33
N ILE A 275 7.55 6.59 4.41
CA ILE A 275 7.64 7.63 3.36
C ILE A 275 7.87 7.02 1.99
N PHE A 276 7.48 7.74 0.94
CA PHE A 276 7.47 7.21 -0.43
C PHE A 276 8.13 8.21 -1.38
N SER A 277 8.93 7.72 -2.33
CA SER A 277 9.45 8.61 -3.38
C SER A 277 8.41 8.88 -4.47
N ASP A 278 7.30 8.13 -4.45
CA ASP A 278 6.21 8.17 -5.41
C ASP A 278 6.69 7.90 -6.85
N THR A 279 7.69 7.02 -7.05
CA THR A 279 8.25 6.72 -8.40
C THR A 279 7.38 5.83 -9.28
N GLY A 280 6.07 5.77 -9.05
CA GLY A 280 5.12 4.94 -9.77
C GLY A 280 4.76 3.64 -9.06
N PRO A 281 3.87 2.82 -9.65
CA PRO A 281 3.24 1.68 -8.98
C PRO A 281 4.06 0.37 -8.99
N GLY A 282 5.21 0.32 -9.66
CA GLY A 282 5.97 -0.92 -9.89
C GLY A 282 7.47 -0.77 -9.72
N CYS A 283 8.15 -1.91 -9.77
CA CYS A 283 9.60 -2.01 -9.64
C CYS A 283 10.33 -1.83 -10.98
N ILE A 284 11.64 -1.54 -10.95
CA ILE A 284 12.50 -1.54 -12.15
C ILE A 284 12.81 -2.96 -12.65
N TYR A 285 12.63 -3.95 -11.79
CA TYR A 285 12.91 -5.36 -12.03
C TYR A 285 11.64 -6.12 -12.42
N ASP A 286 11.84 -7.29 -13.02
CA ASP A 286 10.76 -8.14 -13.52
C ASP A 286 10.87 -9.58 -12.96
N CYS A 287 11.04 -9.73 -11.64
CA CYS A 287 11.15 -11.04 -11.00
C CYS A 287 9.83 -11.81 -11.11
N ASN A 288 9.87 -13.05 -11.60
CA ASN A 288 8.66 -13.79 -11.99
C ASN A 288 7.66 -14.05 -10.86
N PHE A 289 8.16 -14.27 -9.65
CA PHE A 289 7.35 -14.51 -8.45
C PHE A 289 6.78 -13.23 -7.83
N CYS A 290 7.23 -12.04 -8.26
CA CYS A 290 6.91 -10.79 -7.59
C CYS A 290 5.70 -10.12 -8.22
N SER A 291 4.69 -9.81 -7.42
CA SER A 291 3.54 -9.02 -7.86
C SER A 291 3.95 -7.60 -8.29
N GLU A 292 4.95 -6.99 -7.65
CA GLU A 292 5.47 -5.65 -7.99
C GLU A 292 6.32 -5.60 -9.26
N ARG A 293 6.53 -6.73 -9.93
CA ARG A 293 7.33 -6.83 -11.16
C ARG A 293 6.83 -5.84 -12.21
N ARG A 294 7.76 -5.21 -12.94
CA ARG A 294 7.50 -4.12 -13.89
C ARG A 294 6.42 -4.46 -14.91
N SER A 295 6.41 -5.68 -15.43
CA SER A 295 5.44 -6.14 -16.43
C SER A 295 4.00 -6.19 -15.90
N ILE A 296 3.84 -6.37 -14.58
CA ILE A 296 2.55 -6.43 -13.91
C ILE A 296 2.20 -5.09 -13.30
N ALA A 297 2.98 -4.56 -12.37
CA ALA A 297 2.58 -3.37 -11.61
C ALA A 297 2.69 -2.07 -12.43
N GLY A 298 3.61 -2.01 -13.39
CA GLY A 298 3.82 -0.87 -14.27
C GLY A 298 5.24 -0.30 -14.22
N ASN A 299 5.48 0.73 -15.02
CA ASN A 299 6.78 1.38 -15.15
C ASN A 299 7.03 2.45 -14.08
N ILE A 300 8.29 2.80 -13.90
CA ILE A 300 8.71 3.98 -13.13
C ILE A 300 8.14 5.25 -13.74
N GLN A 301 7.68 6.16 -12.89
CA GLN A 301 7.10 7.45 -13.22
C GLN A 301 7.71 8.54 -12.35
N ASP A 302 7.78 9.77 -12.88
CA ASP A 302 8.10 10.99 -12.13
C ASP A 302 9.33 10.90 -11.19
N ILE A 303 10.40 10.25 -11.66
CA ILE A 303 11.65 10.08 -10.92
C ILE A 303 12.38 11.40 -10.66
N GLN A 304 12.14 12.45 -11.47
CA GLN A 304 12.84 13.72 -11.35
C GLN A 304 12.42 14.52 -10.11
N GLY A 305 11.13 14.48 -9.73
CA GLY A 305 10.65 15.13 -8.50
C GLY A 305 10.90 14.31 -7.22
N ALA A 306 11.15 13.01 -7.37
CA ALA A 306 11.23 12.05 -6.27
C ALA A 306 12.24 12.40 -5.16
N PRO A 307 13.47 12.89 -5.46
CA PRO A 307 14.42 13.29 -4.41
C PRO A 307 13.90 14.43 -3.52
N ARG A 308 13.23 15.42 -4.13
CA ARG A 308 12.65 16.55 -3.38
C ARG A 308 11.47 16.11 -2.53
N ARG A 309 10.61 15.23 -3.05
CA ARG A 309 9.50 14.65 -2.27
C ARG A 309 9.99 13.86 -1.07
N LEU A 310 11.03 13.04 -1.23
CA LEU A 310 11.63 12.32 -0.11
C LEU A 310 12.24 13.27 0.93
N TYR A 311 13.01 14.26 0.49
CA TYR A 311 13.58 15.26 1.40
C TYR A 311 12.49 15.99 2.21
N ASN A 312 11.43 16.43 1.55
CA ASN A 312 10.32 17.12 2.22
C ASN A 312 9.64 16.22 3.25
N GLN A 313 9.40 14.95 2.92
CA GLN A 313 8.83 13.98 3.86
C GLN A 313 9.74 13.71 5.05
N LEU A 314 11.06 13.58 4.85
CA LEU A 314 12.02 13.46 5.96
C LEU A 314 11.96 14.68 6.89
N ASN A 315 11.88 15.89 6.33
CA ASN A 315 11.76 17.11 7.11
C ASN A 315 10.43 17.20 7.88
N GLU A 316 9.33 16.76 7.27
CA GLU A 316 8.03 16.64 7.93
C GLU A 316 8.04 15.59 9.05
N THR A 317 8.76 14.48 8.88
CA THR A 317 8.99 13.49 9.94
C THR A 317 9.70 14.13 11.13
N VAL A 318 10.81 14.84 10.90
CA VAL A 318 11.51 15.56 11.98
C VAL A 318 10.55 16.52 12.70
N SER A 319 9.81 17.32 11.94
CA SER A 319 8.86 18.29 12.49
C SER A 319 7.75 17.63 13.32
N ALA A 320 7.14 16.56 12.81
CA ALA A 320 6.08 15.83 13.49
C ALA A 320 6.57 15.14 14.77
N VAL A 321 7.77 14.54 14.73
CA VAL A 321 8.36 13.88 15.91
C VAL A 321 8.76 14.89 16.97
N MET A 322 9.38 16.02 16.59
CA MET A 322 9.70 17.09 17.55
C MET A 322 8.46 17.65 18.23
N GLN A 323 7.35 17.76 17.51
CA GLN A 323 6.09 18.28 18.05
C GLN A 323 5.38 17.28 18.96
N ASP A 324 5.22 16.04 18.49
CA ASP A 324 4.33 15.08 19.14
C ASP A 324 5.08 14.11 20.09
N HIS A 325 6.41 13.97 19.92
CA HIS A 325 7.28 13.04 20.66
C HIS A 325 8.65 13.68 20.99
N PRO A 326 8.70 14.82 21.69
CA PRO A 326 9.92 15.62 21.85
C PRO A 326 11.10 14.92 22.54
N SER A 327 10.86 13.82 23.26
CA SER A 327 11.89 13.02 23.92
C SER A 327 12.44 11.88 23.04
N LYS A 328 11.96 11.74 21.80
CA LYS A 328 12.36 10.69 20.87
C LYS A 328 12.99 11.29 19.62
N GLY A 329 13.90 10.54 19.03
CA GLY A 329 14.48 10.90 17.73
C GLY A 329 13.57 10.53 16.56
N ALA A 330 13.77 11.19 15.42
CA ALA A 330 13.07 10.92 14.16
C ALA A 330 13.80 9.87 13.31
N SER A 331 13.04 8.94 12.74
CA SER A 331 13.51 7.99 11.73
C SER A 331 12.50 7.82 10.60
N ALA A 332 12.93 7.30 9.45
CA ALA A 332 12.03 6.98 8.35
C ALA A 332 12.42 5.69 7.61
N PHE A 333 11.42 4.93 7.19
CA PHE A 333 11.60 3.86 6.21
C PHE A 333 11.01 4.28 4.87
N VAL A 334 11.82 4.23 3.82
CA VAL A 334 11.39 4.51 2.44
C VAL A 334 10.80 3.23 1.84
N GLU A 335 9.49 3.26 1.63
CA GLU A 335 8.65 2.12 1.21
C GLU A 335 8.67 1.85 -0.29
N ASP A 336 9.62 2.43 -1.01
CA ASP A 336 9.82 2.09 -2.42
C ASP A 336 10.28 0.63 -2.54
N SER A 337 9.80 -0.09 -3.56
CA SER A 337 10.30 -1.43 -3.91
C SER A 337 11.82 -1.45 -4.09
N ILE A 338 12.38 -0.33 -4.55
CA ILE A 338 13.81 -0.04 -4.62
C ILE A 338 13.96 1.47 -4.40
N PHE A 339 14.77 1.87 -3.43
CA PHE A 339 15.02 3.26 -3.06
C PHE A 339 15.32 4.13 -4.28
N LEU A 340 14.44 5.11 -4.56
CA LEU A 340 14.53 6.01 -5.73
C LEU A 340 14.72 5.25 -7.06
N SER A 341 14.09 4.07 -7.18
CA SER A 341 14.24 3.17 -8.34
C SER A 341 15.71 2.82 -8.66
N GLY A 342 16.61 2.95 -7.67
CA GLY A 342 18.04 2.79 -7.85
C GLY A 342 18.70 3.82 -8.77
N SER A 343 18.09 4.96 -9.08
CA SER A 343 18.69 5.96 -9.96
C SER A 343 19.87 6.67 -9.27
N PRO A 344 21.12 6.54 -9.77
CA PRO A 344 22.27 7.23 -9.16
C PRO A 344 22.12 8.75 -9.17
N VAL A 345 21.49 9.30 -10.21
CA VAL A 345 21.22 10.74 -10.34
C VAL A 345 20.24 11.20 -9.27
N ALA A 346 19.12 10.48 -9.09
CA ALA A 346 18.11 10.83 -8.10
C ALA A 346 18.68 10.72 -6.67
N ILE A 347 19.43 9.65 -6.39
CA ILE A 347 20.08 9.47 -5.09
C ILE A 347 21.09 10.59 -4.82
N THR A 348 21.91 10.93 -5.83
CA THR A 348 22.88 12.05 -5.75
C THR A 348 22.18 13.38 -5.44
N GLN A 349 21.02 13.64 -6.07
CA GLN A 349 20.22 14.84 -5.79
C GLN A 349 19.68 14.85 -4.37
N LEU A 350 19.21 13.71 -3.84
CA LEU A 350 18.80 13.62 -2.45
C LEU A 350 19.97 13.90 -1.50
N CYS A 351 21.15 13.33 -1.75
CA CYS A 351 22.35 13.64 -0.97
C CYS A 351 22.68 15.14 -1.01
N GLN A 352 22.59 15.79 -2.17
CA GLN A 352 22.82 17.24 -2.27
C GLN A 352 21.85 18.05 -1.41
N LEU A 353 20.57 17.65 -1.35
CA LEU A 353 19.58 18.32 -0.50
C LEU A 353 19.91 18.15 0.99
N LEU A 354 20.22 16.91 1.40
CA LEU A 354 20.57 16.57 2.79
C LEU A 354 21.90 17.20 3.24
N GLU A 355 22.89 17.32 2.35
CA GLU A 355 24.15 17.99 2.68
C GLU A 355 23.99 19.51 2.77
N LYS A 356 23.19 20.10 1.88
CA LYS A 356 22.92 21.53 1.88
C LYS A 356 22.11 21.96 3.11
N ALA A 357 21.15 21.14 3.51
CA ALA A 357 20.28 21.40 4.65
C ALA A 357 20.06 20.09 5.44
N PRO A 358 21.01 19.74 6.33
CA PRO A 358 20.98 18.51 7.12
C PRO A 358 19.74 18.43 8.01
N LEU A 359 19.24 17.20 8.17
CA LEU A 359 18.09 16.87 8.99
C LEU A 359 18.53 15.92 10.10
N GLU A 360 17.99 16.08 11.31
CA GLU A 360 18.26 15.19 12.44
C GLU A 360 17.39 13.91 12.35
N VAL A 361 17.62 13.14 11.28
CA VAL A 361 16.86 11.94 10.95
C VAL A 361 17.80 10.83 10.52
N ILE A 362 17.50 9.60 10.93
CA ILE A 362 18.10 8.41 10.31
C ILE A 362 17.05 7.73 9.44
N PHE A 363 17.48 7.07 8.39
CA PHE A 363 16.54 6.41 7.50
C PHE A 363 17.07 5.10 6.96
N GLY A 364 16.15 4.34 6.39
CA GLY A 364 16.45 3.14 5.64
C GLY A 364 15.55 2.98 4.43
N GLY A 365 15.85 1.97 3.62
CA GLY A 365 15.07 1.63 2.44
C GLY A 365 15.62 0.41 1.73
N GLN A 366 15.00 0.07 0.60
CA GLN A 366 15.28 -1.17 -0.11
C GLN A 366 16.33 -0.99 -1.21
N PHE A 367 17.32 -1.87 -1.25
CA PHE A 367 18.30 -1.96 -2.34
C PHE A 367 18.52 -3.42 -2.75
N THR A 368 18.96 -3.65 -3.99
CA THR A 368 19.49 -4.98 -4.37
C THR A 368 20.98 -5.07 -4.11
N ILE A 369 21.48 -6.30 -3.99
CA ILE A 369 22.91 -6.60 -3.81
C ILE A 369 23.77 -5.90 -4.86
N ASP A 370 23.42 -6.06 -6.14
CA ASP A 370 24.18 -5.47 -7.23
C ASP A 370 24.12 -3.94 -7.24
N GLN A 371 23.03 -3.34 -6.75
CA GLN A 371 22.97 -1.89 -6.59
C GLN A 371 23.93 -1.40 -5.52
N ILE A 372 24.05 -2.14 -4.42
CA ILE A 372 24.99 -1.82 -3.34
C ILE A 372 26.41 -1.83 -3.87
N LEU A 373 26.80 -2.92 -4.55
CA LEU A 373 28.16 -3.10 -5.04
C LEU A 373 28.53 -2.15 -6.19
N ARG A 374 27.59 -1.83 -7.08
CA ARG A 374 27.85 -0.93 -8.22
C ARG A 374 27.83 0.55 -7.85
N LYS A 375 27.26 0.93 -6.70
CA LYS A 375 27.01 2.34 -6.32
C LYS A 375 27.61 2.67 -4.96
N LYS A 376 28.74 2.03 -4.61
CA LYS A 376 29.42 2.20 -3.32
C LYS A 376 29.57 3.67 -2.95
N ASP A 377 30.17 4.49 -3.80
CA ASP A 377 30.40 5.92 -3.51
C ASP A 377 29.13 6.69 -3.11
N VAL A 378 28.03 6.43 -3.83
CA VAL A 378 26.75 7.11 -3.59
C VAL A 378 26.11 6.61 -2.30
N ILE A 379 26.23 5.33 -1.97
CA ILE A 379 25.71 4.76 -0.73
C ILE A 379 26.54 5.22 0.48
N GLN A 380 27.87 5.30 0.35
CA GLN A 380 28.72 5.90 1.37
C GLN A 380 28.33 7.36 1.66
N ARG A 381 27.97 8.10 0.61
CA ARG A 381 27.47 9.46 0.74
C ARG A 381 26.10 9.52 1.43
N LEU A 382 25.18 8.61 1.11
CA LEU A 382 23.91 8.46 1.83
C LEU A 382 24.13 8.11 3.32
N ALA A 383 25.10 7.24 3.64
CA ALA A 383 25.46 6.89 5.01
C ALA A 383 25.86 8.14 5.81
N LYS A 384 26.65 9.04 5.21
CA LYS A 384 26.98 10.34 5.83
C LYS A 384 25.75 11.24 6.03
N CYS A 385 24.69 11.05 5.25
CA CYS A 385 23.45 11.82 5.32
C CYS A 385 22.36 11.19 6.20
N GLY A 386 22.63 10.07 6.89
CA GLY A 386 21.69 9.44 7.82
C GLY A 386 21.14 8.07 7.40
N LEU A 387 21.57 7.50 6.26
CA LEU A 387 21.24 6.11 5.93
C LEU A 387 21.90 5.17 6.95
N ARG A 388 21.08 4.41 7.68
CA ARG A 388 21.55 3.46 8.72
C ARG A 388 21.05 2.05 8.53
N TYR A 389 20.06 1.84 7.66
CA TYR A 389 19.48 0.53 7.44
C TYR A 389 19.19 0.30 5.96
N ILE A 390 19.61 -0.84 5.43
CA ILE A 390 19.25 -1.31 4.09
C ILE A 390 18.54 -2.64 4.21
N PHE A 391 17.36 -2.73 3.58
CA PHE A 391 16.63 -3.98 3.45
C PHE A 391 16.87 -4.58 2.06
N ILE A 392 17.33 -5.83 2.00
CA ILE A 392 17.67 -6.52 0.76
C ILE A 392 16.71 -7.68 0.55
N GLY A 393 16.09 -7.76 -0.62
CA GLY A 393 15.47 -9.01 -1.05
C GLY A 393 16.55 -10.02 -1.40
N LEU A 394 16.92 -10.88 -0.46
CA LEU A 394 17.88 -11.97 -0.68
C LEU A 394 17.19 -13.13 -1.40
N GLU A 395 15.95 -13.44 -0.98
CA GLU A 395 15.07 -14.53 -1.41
C GLU A 395 15.66 -15.93 -1.18
N THR A 396 16.78 -16.23 -1.85
CA THR A 396 17.53 -17.48 -1.83
C THR A 396 19.03 -17.22 -2.03
N LEU A 397 19.89 -18.15 -1.63
CA LEU A 397 21.32 -18.12 -2.00
C LEU A 397 21.59 -18.68 -3.40
N GLU A 398 20.65 -19.44 -3.96
CA GLU A 398 20.82 -20.18 -5.21
C GLU A 398 19.73 -19.78 -6.22
N PRO A 399 19.84 -18.61 -6.89
CA PRO A 399 18.79 -18.11 -7.80
C PRO A 399 18.46 -19.08 -8.94
N GLN A 400 19.42 -19.91 -9.37
CA GLN A 400 19.23 -20.85 -10.49
C GLN A 400 18.22 -21.95 -10.15
N GLU A 401 18.07 -22.31 -8.87
CA GLU A 401 17.11 -23.34 -8.43
C GLU A 401 15.65 -22.92 -8.66
N ILE A 402 15.41 -21.61 -8.68
CA ILE A 402 14.07 -21.01 -8.84
C ILE A 402 13.86 -20.39 -10.23
N GLY A 403 14.70 -20.75 -11.21
CA GLY A 403 14.64 -20.21 -12.57
C GLY A 403 15.23 -18.82 -12.76
N GLY A 404 16.00 -18.33 -11.78
CA GLY A 404 16.71 -17.05 -11.81
C GLY A 404 15.93 -15.88 -11.21
N MET A 405 16.64 -14.76 -11.01
CA MET A 405 16.05 -13.50 -10.55
C MET A 405 16.49 -12.36 -11.46
N SER A 406 15.56 -11.54 -11.95
CA SER A 406 15.91 -10.42 -12.85
C SER A 406 16.81 -9.36 -12.20
N LYS A 407 16.87 -9.34 -10.85
CA LYS A 407 17.78 -8.48 -10.06
C LYS A 407 19.20 -9.04 -9.92
N ASP A 408 19.45 -10.28 -10.34
CA ASP A 408 20.77 -10.90 -10.40
C ASP A 408 21.50 -10.50 -11.69
N VAL A 409 21.96 -9.25 -11.76
CA VAL A 409 22.49 -8.63 -12.97
C VAL A 409 23.96 -9.01 -13.22
N ASP A 410 24.72 -9.31 -12.17
CA ASP A 410 26.13 -9.74 -12.25
C ASP A 410 26.34 -11.25 -12.03
N GLY A 411 25.30 -12.08 -12.13
CA GLY A 411 25.35 -13.54 -11.93
C GLY A 411 26.37 -14.29 -12.79
N ASN A 412 26.75 -13.75 -13.96
CA ASN A 412 27.77 -14.35 -14.82
C ASN A 412 29.21 -14.12 -14.35
N LYS A 413 29.45 -13.17 -13.43
CA LYS A 413 30.80 -12.81 -12.96
C LYS A 413 31.18 -13.48 -11.66
N GLN A 414 30.19 -13.71 -10.81
CA GLN A 414 30.39 -14.20 -9.44
C GLN A 414 29.10 -14.89 -8.97
N THR A 415 29.14 -15.65 -7.88
CA THR A 415 27.91 -16.21 -7.29
C THR A 415 27.09 -15.13 -6.57
N TRP A 416 25.78 -15.34 -6.46
CA TRP A 416 24.88 -14.45 -5.69
C TRP A 416 25.31 -14.37 -4.23
N LYS A 417 25.66 -15.51 -3.63
CA LYS A 417 26.19 -15.61 -2.27
C LYS A 417 27.45 -14.77 -2.05
N ASP A 418 28.46 -14.86 -2.93
CA ASP A 418 29.71 -14.11 -2.70
C ASP A 418 29.51 -12.60 -2.87
N ARG A 419 28.58 -12.18 -3.75
CA ARG A 419 28.18 -10.77 -3.85
C ARG A 419 27.41 -10.31 -2.62
N PHE A 420 26.54 -11.16 -2.06
CA PHE A 420 25.85 -10.89 -0.81
C PHE A 420 26.83 -10.61 0.32
N LEU A 421 27.83 -11.49 0.50
CA LEU A 421 28.87 -11.31 1.53
C LEU A 421 29.64 -10.00 1.35
N GLN A 422 30.07 -9.68 0.12
CA GLN A 422 30.72 -8.39 -0.15
C GLN A 422 29.83 -7.17 0.12
N ALA A 423 28.52 -7.29 -0.09
CA ALA A 423 27.58 -6.21 0.20
C ALA A 423 27.46 -6.02 1.71
N LEU A 424 27.39 -7.10 2.50
CA LEU A 424 27.41 -7.02 3.96
C LEU A 424 28.69 -6.38 4.48
N ASP A 425 29.86 -6.81 4.01
CA ASP A 425 31.15 -6.24 4.41
C ASP A 425 31.19 -4.74 4.12
N PHE A 426 30.72 -4.34 2.95
CA PHE A 426 30.63 -2.94 2.58
C PHE A 426 29.65 -2.16 3.47
N MET A 427 28.48 -2.70 3.78
CA MET A 427 27.50 -2.03 4.64
C MET A 427 28.02 -1.89 6.08
N ALA A 428 28.59 -2.95 6.65
CA ALA A 428 29.21 -2.94 7.97
C ALA A 428 30.34 -1.89 8.07
N ALA A 429 31.21 -1.81 7.05
CA ALA A 429 32.28 -0.81 6.99
C ALA A 429 31.77 0.65 6.91
N ASN A 430 30.48 0.86 6.63
CA ASN A 430 29.84 2.18 6.56
C ASN A 430 28.77 2.39 7.64
N HIS A 431 28.73 1.52 8.67
CA HIS A 431 27.74 1.58 9.75
C HIS A 431 26.30 1.58 9.23
N ILE A 432 26.04 0.70 8.26
CA ILE A 432 24.71 0.43 7.73
C ILE A 432 24.34 -0.99 8.14
N ASP A 433 23.22 -1.13 8.84
CA ASP A 433 22.66 -2.42 9.18
C ASP A 433 21.89 -3.02 8.01
N CYS A 434 21.94 -4.35 7.92
CA CYS A 434 21.27 -5.11 6.87
C CYS A 434 20.12 -5.93 7.42
N GLY A 435 18.93 -5.78 6.81
CA GLY A 435 17.86 -6.76 6.91
C GLY A 435 17.69 -7.53 5.60
N CYS A 436 17.25 -8.78 5.69
CA CYS A 436 17.01 -9.62 4.51
C CYS A 436 15.56 -10.07 4.40
N ALA A 437 14.95 -9.89 3.23
CA ALA A 437 13.75 -10.61 2.83
C ALA A 437 14.13 -11.99 2.29
N LEU A 438 13.47 -13.03 2.81
CA LEU A 438 13.54 -14.41 2.41
C LEU A 438 12.17 -14.83 1.86
N LEU A 439 12.17 -15.62 0.80
CA LEU A 439 10.95 -16.08 0.17
C LEU A 439 11.04 -17.58 -0.08
N PHE A 440 10.23 -18.33 0.65
CA PHE A 440 10.13 -19.79 0.54
C PHE A 440 8.97 -20.18 -0.37
N GLY A 441 8.97 -21.41 -0.88
CA GLY A 441 7.89 -21.90 -1.73
C GLY A 441 7.96 -21.38 -3.17
N LEU A 442 9.16 -21.09 -3.66
CA LEU A 442 9.46 -20.72 -5.04
C LEU A 442 9.71 -21.93 -5.96
N GLY A 443 9.68 -23.14 -5.41
CA GLY A 443 10.02 -24.39 -6.09
C GLY A 443 11.37 -24.97 -5.66
N GLU A 444 12.09 -24.26 -4.79
CA GLU A 444 13.33 -24.72 -4.17
C GLU A 444 13.09 -25.91 -3.23
N ALA A 445 14.08 -26.79 -3.15
CA ALA A 445 14.08 -27.94 -2.25
C ALA A 445 14.22 -27.50 -0.79
N HIS A 446 13.61 -28.26 0.12
CA HIS A 446 13.68 -27.98 1.56
C HIS A 446 15.11 -27.91 2.10
N ILE A 447 16.02 -28.74 1.57
CA ILE A 447 17.44 -28.69 1.94
C ILE A 447 18.08 -27.33 1.61
N SER A 448 17.68 -26.69 0.51
CA SER A 448 18.18 -25.37 0.13
C SER A 448 17.68 -24.29 1.08
N ARG A 449 16.41 -24.37 1.53
CA ARG A 449 15.85 -23.48 2.55
C ARG A 449 16.62 -23.58 3.87
N ARG A 450 16.94 -24.80 4.31
CA ARG A 450 17.75 -25.05 5.50
C ARG A 450 19.17 -24.51 5.35
N ASN A 451 19.81 -24.75 4.20
CA ASN A 451 21.16 -24.27 3.93
C ASN A 451 21.23 -22.73 3.92
N LEU A 452 20.23 -22.06 3.36
CA LEU A 452 20.07 -20.61 3.44
C LEU A 452 20.06 -20.12 4.89
N LEU A 453 19.17 -20.66 5.73
CA LEU A 453 19.03 -20.22 7.11
C LEU A 453 20.25 -20.56 7.97
N ASN A 454 20.79 -21.77 7.87
CA ASN A 454 22.02 -22.15 8.57
C ASN A 454 23.20 -21.25 8.17
N GLY A 455 23.29 -20.89 6.89
CA GLY A 455 24.28 -19.95 6.39
C GLY A 455 24.13 -18.56 7.01
N LEU A 456 22.89 -18.07 7.12
CA LEU A 456 22.59 -16.77 7.72
C LEU A 456 22.80 -16.74 9.24
N ILE A 457 22.45 -17.82 9.96
CA ILE A 457 22.70 -17.98 11.39
C ILE A 457 24.20 -17.89 11.66
N LYS A 458 24.98 -18.71 10.96
CA LYS A 458 26.44 -18.71 11.08
C LYS A 458 27.02 -17.32 10.78
N LEU A 459 26.52 -16.66 9.73
CA LEU A 459 26.99 -15.34 9.34
C LEU A 459 26.66 -14.26 10.39
N LYS A 460 25.46 -14.28 10.98
CA LYS A 460 25.10 -13.38 12.08
C LYS A 460 26.00 -13.60 13.29
N GLN A 461 26.28 -14.85 13.64
CA GLN A 461 27.19 -15.19 14.75
C GLN A 461 28.64 -14.71 14.49
N GLU A 462 29.11 -14.79 13.25
CA GLU A 462 30.49 -14.41 12.89
C GLU A 462 30.66 -12.89 12.72
N THR A 463 29.62 -12.18 12.27
CA THR A 463 29.75 -10.78 11.79
C THR A 463 28.78 -9.80 12.44
N GLY A 464 27.77 -10.28 13.15
CA GLY A 464 26.63 -9.48 13.62
C GLY A 464 25.62 -9.13 12.51
N GLN A 465 25.83 -9.55 11.26
CA GLN A 465 24.99 -9.23 10.10
C GLN A 465 24.50 -10.50 9.37
N PRO A 466 23.34 -10.46 8.71
CA PRO A 466 22.31 -9.42 8.79
C PRO A 466 21.69 -9.35 10.20
N ILE A 467 21.11 -8.21 10.57
CA ILE A 467 20.52 -8.00 11.90
C ILE A 467 19.08 -8.53 12.01
N THR A 468 18.38 -8.66 10.88
CA THR A 468 16.97 -9.09 10.87
C THR A 468 16.63 -9.87 9.59
N LEU A 469 15.67 -10.79 9.72
CA LEU A 469 15.10 -11.55 8.61
C LEU A 469 13.59 -11.33 8.56
N SER A 470 13.09 -11.05 7.35
CA SER A 470 11.67 -11.14 7.04
C SER A 470 11.45 -12.35 6.17
N ALA A 471 10.58 -13.26 6.59
CA ALA A 471 10.24 -14.43 5.81
C ALA A 471 8.83 -14.30 5.24
N ASN A 472 8.66 -14.69 3.99
CA ASN A 472 7.37 -14.94 3.35
C ASN A 472 7.35 -16.38 2.82
N TRP A 473 6.16 -16.94 2.71
CA TRP A 473 5.91 -18.14 1.91
C TRP A 473 5.14 -17.70 0.67
N ALA A 474 5.70 -17.98 -0.51
CA ALA A 474 5.25 -17.40 -1.76
C ALA A 474 3.77 -17.69 -2.04
N VAL A 475 3.08 -16.67 -2.52
CA VAL A 475 1.66 -16.67 -2.81
C VAL A 475 1.45 -16.35 -4.28
N GLN A 476 0.62 -17.15 -4.95
CA GLN A 476 0.19 -16.84 -6.30
C GLN A 476 -0.82 -15.69 -6.27
N HIS A 477 -0.47 -14.56 -6.87
CA HIS A 477 -1.38 -13.43 -7.05
C HIS A 477 -2.21 -13.57 -8.35
N PRO A 478 -3.37 -12.89 -8.48
CA PRO A 478 -4.16 -12.90 -9.71
C PRO A 478 -3.47 -12.23 -10.92
N LEU A 479 -2.32 -11.57 -10.70
CA LEU A 479 -1.37 -11.03 -11.69
C LEU A 479 -2.00 -10.68 -13.05
N ARG A 480 -2.39 -9.41 -13.26
CA ARG A 480 -3.06 -8.97 -14.49
C ARG A 480 -2.39 -9.49 -15.77
N SER A 481 -3.19 -10.00 -16.70
CA SER A 481 -2.74 -10.59 -17.97
C SER A 481 -1.82 -11.83 -17.85
N SER A 482 -1.79 -12.50 -16.69
CA SER A 482 -1.11 -13.79 -16.53
C SER A 482 -2.10 -14.97 -16.63
N ARG A 483 -1.63 -16.10 -17.17
CA ARG A 483 -2.37 -17.37 -17.18
C ARG A 483 -2.22 -18.15 -15.87
N GLU A 484 -1.19 -17.83 -15.09
CA GLU A 484 -0.77 -18.57 -13.89
C GLU A 484 -1.87 -18.65 -12.81
N SER A 485 -2.76 -17.67 -12.78
CA SER A 485 -3.82 -17.52 -11.79
C SER A 485 -5.21 -17.30 -12.38
N GLU A 486 -5.36 -17.41 -13.70
CA GLU A 486 -6.57 -17.04 -14.45
C GLU A 486 -7.87 -17.71 -13.95
N ASN A 487 -7.72 -18.88 -13.32
CA ASN A 487 -8.80 -19.72 -12.85
C ASN A 487 -9.13 -19.55 -11.35
N GLU A 488 -8.35 -18.78 -10.60
CA GLU A 488 -8.55 -18.58 -9.16
C GLU A 488 -9.50 -17.40 -8.89
N ASN A 489 -10.37 -17.56 -7.88
CA ASN A 489 -11.33 -16.51 -7.46
C ASN A 489 -10.96 -15.81 -6.15
N TYR A 490 -9.98 -16.33 -5.40
CA TYR A 490 -9.47 -15.75 -4.15
C TYR A 490 -10.53 -15.51 -3.07
N LEU A 491 -11.60 -16.33 -3.06
CA LEU A 491 -12.63 -16.30 -2.02
C LEU A 491 -12.36 -17.26 -0.85
N ARG A 492 -11.38 -18.16 -0.99
CA ARG A 492 -10.92 -19.01 0.10
C ARG A 492 -9.88 -18.26 0.91
N TRP A 493 -9.87 -18.47 2.22
CA TRP A 493 -8.79 -17.98 3.08
C TRP A 493 -7.48 -18.63 2.66
N GLY A 494 -6.44 -17.84 2.41
CA GLY A 494 -5.14 -18.35 1.97
C GLY A 494 -4.59 -19.41 2.93
N THR A 495 -4.87 -19.24 4.22
CA THR A 495 -4.54 -20.21 5.26
C THR A 495 -5.82 -20.54 6.05
N PRO A 496 -6.50 -21.67 5.73
CA PRO A 496 -7.67 -22.11 6.47
C PRO A 496 -7.30 -22.57 7.88
N GLU A 497 -8.31 -22.83 8.72
CA GLU A 497 -8.11 -23.41 10.04
C GLU A 497 -7.31 -24.72 9.96
N GLY A 498 -6.31 -24.86 10.83
CA GLY A 498 -5.44 -26.01 10.87
C GLY A 498 -4.06 -25.66 11.40
N GLU A 499 -3.20 -26.67 11.47
CA GLU A 499 -1.88 -26.55 12.08
C GLU A 499 -0.97 -25.53 11.38
N LEU A 500 -1.09 -25.35 10.06
CA LEU A 500 -0.31 -24.34 9.33
C LEU A 500 -0.70 -22.90 9.68
N LEU A 501 -1.94 -22.64 10.10
CA LEU A 501 -2.39 -21.28 10.46
C LEU A 501 -1.53 -20.71 11.59
N GLU A 502 -1.34 -21.49 12.65
CA GLU A 502 -0.52 -21.12 13.82
C GLU A 502 0.92 -20.79 13.43
N TYR A 503 1.48 -21.51 12.45
CA TYR A 503 2.84 -21.30 11.98
C TYR A 503 2.95 -20.11 11.02
N PHE A 504 1.93 -19.88 10.20
CA PHE A 504 1.96 -18.84 9.17
C PHE A 504 1.88 -17.42 9.71
N HIS A 505 1.46 -17.23 10.96
CA HIS A 505 1.58 -15.94 11.66
C HIS A 505 3.03 -15.42 11.76
N ARG A 506 4.04 -16.28 11.55
CA ARG A 506 5.46 -15.91 11.55
C ARG A 506 5.94 -15.27 10.24
N PHE A 507 5.17 -15.39 9.16
CA PHE A 507 5.52 -14.93 7.83
C PHE A 507 4.76 -13.63 7.49
N GLY A 508 5.35 -12.75 6.70
CA GLY A 508 4.72 -11.50 6.25
C GLY A 508 3.53 -11.75 5.34
N GLU A 509 3.64 -12.72 4.44
CA GLU A 509 2.57 -13.27 3.62
C GLU A 509 2.83 -14.78 3.46
N ALA A 510 1.77 -15.58 3.57
CA ALA A 510 1.83 -17.03 3.39
C ALA A 510 0.46 -17.59 3.01
N SER A 511 0.46 -18.64 2.19
CA SER A 511 -0.76 -19.31 1.73
C SER A 511 -0.54 -20.80 1.55
N LEU A 512 -1.49 -21.59 2.05
CA LEU A 512 -1.65 -23.00 1.71
C LEU A 512 -2.45 -23.17 0.41
N GLU A 513 -3.48 -22.34 0.22
CA GLU A 513 -4.47 -22.50 -0.86
C GLU A 513 -4.00 -21.96 -2.20
N TYR A 514 -3.03 -21.03 -2.19
CA TYR A 514 -2.56 -20.31 -3.37
C TYR A 514 -1.03 -20.42 -3.54
N PRO A 515 -0.47 -21.64 -3.67
CA PRO A 515 0.95 -21.79 -4.00
C PRO A 515 1.23 -21.31 -5.42
N LEU A 516 2.51 -21.03 -5.71
CA LEU A 516 2.95 -20.73 -7.08
C LEU A 516 2.69 -21.92 -8.04
N PRO A 517 2.60 -21.67 -9.36
CA PRO A 517 2.22 -22.69 -10.32
C PRO A 517 3.32 -23.73 -10.42
N ASN A 518 2.93 -25.00 -10.44
CA ASN A 518 3.85 -26.15 -10.43
C ASN A 518 4.72 -26.26 -9.16
N VAL A 519 4.37 -25.55 -8.08
CA VAL A 519 5.02 -25.69 -6.78
C VAL A 519 4.11 -26.47 -5.83
N CYS A 520 4.68 -27.41 -5.09
CA CYS A 520 3.93 -28.16 -4.09
C CYS A 520 3.47 -27.24 -2.95
N ALA A 521 2.29 -27.54 -2.41
CA ALA A 521 1.77 -26.86 -1.23
C ALA A 521 2.74 -27.02 -0.03
N PRO A 522 2.84 -26.00 0.85
CA PRO A 522 3.67 -26.05 2.04
C PRO A 522 3.38 -27.27 2.91
N GLN A 523 4.44 -27.95 3.36
CA GLN A 523 4.32 -29.10 4.27
C GLN A 523 4.56 -28.66 5.71
N VAL A 524 3.69 -29.09 6.62
CA VAL A 524 3.75 -28.75 8.06
C VAL A 524 5.14 -28.97 8.65
N GLY A 525 5.74 -30.15 8.41
CA GLY A 525 7.06 -30.49 8.96
C GLY A 525 8.17 -29.55 8.47
N GLU A 526 8.13 -29.16 7.20
CA GLU A 526 9.11 -28.23 6.61
C GLU A 526 8.95 -26.83 7.22
N VAL A 527 7.71 -26.32 7.29
CA VAL A 527 7.41 -25.00 7.86
C VAL A 527 7.85 -24.91 9.32
N LYS A 528 7.60 -25.95 10.13
CA LYS A 528 8.07 -26.02 11.52
C LYS A 528 9.59 -25.89 11.60
N GLU A 529 10.33 -26.64 10.79
CA GLU A 529 11.78 -26.61 10.78
C GLU A 529 12.32 -25.22 10.37
N ILE A 530 11.70 -24.58 9.37
CA ILE A 530 12.03 -23.21 8.97
C ILE A 530 11.81 -22.21 10.12
N ILE A 531 10.70 -22.33 10.85
CA ILE A 531 10.42 -21.46 12.01
C ILE A 531 11.45 -21.68 13.14
N LEU A 532 11.86 -22.93 13.39
CA LEU A 532 12.90 -23.22 14.38
C LEU A 532 14.22 -22.53 14.03
N LEU A 533 14.63 -22.59 12.76
CA LEU A 533 15.84 -21.93 12.28
C LEU A 533 15.72 -20.39 12.29
N LEU A 534 14.55 -19.83 11.96
CA LEU A 534 14.30 -18.39 12.12
C LEU A 534 14.42 -17.95 13.58
N ASN A 535 13.88 -18.74 14.52
CA ASN A 535 14.00 -18.46 15.94
C ASN A 535 15.46 -18.58 16.44
N GLU A 536 16.23 -19.53 15.90
CA GLU A 536 17.66 -19.68 16.20
C GLU A 536 18.46 -18.47 15.70
N PHE A 537 18.16 -17.96 14.51
CA PHE A 537 18.77 -16.73 13.99
C PHE A 537 18.49 -15.52 14.90
N GLU A 538 17.26 -15.38 15.38
CA GLU A 538 16.89 -14.29 16.29
C GLU A 538 17.53 -14.43 17.66
N ALA A 539 17.65 -15.66 18.18
CA ALA A 539 18.32 -15.92 19.44
C ALA A 539 19.86 -15.78 19.35
N SER A 540 20.41 -15.79 18.13
CA SER A 540 21.83 -15.55 17.86
C SER A 540 22.11 -14.05 17.95
N ASP A 541 21.97 -13.46 19.12
CA ASP A 541 22.51 -12.13 19.39
C ASP A 541 23.96 -12.28 19.86
N ALA A 542 24.86 -11.56 19.18
CA ALA A 542 26.29 -11.54 19.44
C ALA A 542 26.65 -10.58 20.58
#